data_AF-A0A1C3TSS9-F1
#
_entry.id   AF-A0A1C3TSS9-F1
#
_cell.length_a   1.000
_cell.length_b   1.000
_cell.length_c   1.000
_cell.angle_alpha   90.00
_cell.angle_beta   90.00
_cell.angle_gamma   90.00
#
_symmetry.space_group_name_H-M   'P 1'
#
loop_
_entity.id
_entity.type
_entity.pdbx_description
1 polymer ?
#
loop_
_entity_poly.entity_id
_entity_poly.type
_entity_poly.pdbx_seq_one_letter_code
_entity_poly.pdbx_strand_id
1 'polypeptide(L)'
;MNPRSDDRIDLRRYDLGLFLLAFALVCLKSNDALAHPQLWAEDAVLFLKDQLEQRGLLLFSPYAGYLHAAPRLVTWFASFVSAAYTPLIYNASAIAIAAGSIFICAKNLRPLIPP
;
A
#
# COMPACT_ATOMS: atom_id res chain seq x y z
N MET A 1 19.12 -15.88 41.11
CA MET A 1 19.05 -16.44 39.74
C MET A 1 17.64 -16.19 39.22
N ASN A 2 17.42 -15.16 38.40
CA ASN A 2 16.09 -14.78 37.89
C ASN A 2 15.89 -15.50 36.54
N PRO A 3 14.93 -16.42 36.39
CA PRO A 3 14.77 -17.23 35.18
C PRO A 3 14.04 -16.48 34.06
N ARG A 4 14.09 -15.14 34.06
CA ARG A 4 13.62 -14.33 32.93
C ARG A 4 14.68 -14.38 31.83
N SER A 5 14.93 -15.58 31.31
CA SER A 5 15.57 -15.74 30.02
C SER A 5 14.73 -15.00 28.98
N ASP A 6 15.47 -14.25 28.20
CA ASP A 6 15.06 -13.31 27.18
C ASP A 6 14.39 -14.04 26.00
N ASP A 7 13.22 -14.64 26.21
CA ASP A 7 12.41 -15.23 25.14
C ASP A 7 11.59 -14.15 24.41
N ARG A 8 12.10 -12.92 24.35
CA ARG A 8 11.58 -11.92 23.43
C ARG A 8 11.96 -12.38 22.04
N ILE A 9 11.06 -13.11 21.38
CA ILE A 9 11.16 -13.46 19.95
C ILE A 9 11.68 -12.21 19.24
N ASP A 10 12.88 -12.30 18.66
CA ASP A 10 13.50 -11.22 17.91
C ASP A 10 12.74 -11.04 16.58
N LEU A 11 11.55 -10.44 16.68
CA LEU A 11 10.62 -10.18 15.58
C LEU A 11 11.26 -9.35 14.46
N ARG A 12 12.39 -8.67 14.71
CA ARG A 12 13.14 -7.99 13.64
C ARG A 12 13.60 -8.96 12.56
N ARG A 13 13.92 -10.20 12.92
CA ARG A 13 14.25 -11.28 11.98
C ARG A 13 13.05 -11.70 11.14
N TYR A 14 11.85 -11.43 11.63
CA TYR A 14 10.58 -11.80 11.01
C TYR A 14 9.85 -10.59 10.41
N ASP A 15 10.45 -9.40 10.34
CA ASP A 15 9.82 -8.18 9.81
C ASP A 15 9.26 -8.43 8.40
N LEU A 16 10.04 -9.09 7.54
CA LEU A 16 9.58 -9.49 6.20
C LEU A 16 8.41 -10.47 6.28
N GLY A 17 8.48 -11.48 7.16
CA GLY A 17 7.41 -12.45 7.35
C GLY A 17 6.11 -11.79 7.84
N LEU A 18 6.19 -10.83 8.75
CA LEU A 18 5.06 -10.07 9.26
C LEU A 18 4.45 -9.18 8.17
N PHE A 19 5.27 -8.50 7.38
CA PHE A 19 4.81 -7.72 6.23
C PHE A 19 4.10 -8.62 5.21
N LEU A 20 4.72 -9.75 4.83
CA LEU A 20 4.14 -10.70 3.87
C LEU A 20 2.83 -11.30 4.40
N LEU A 21 2.75 -11.60 5.70
CA LEU A 21 1.53 -12.05 6.34
C LEU A 21 0.43 -10.98 6.26
N ALA A 22 0.73 -9.73 6.64
CA ALA A 22 -0.21 -8.63 6.53
C ALA A 22 -0.67 -8.43 5.08
N PHE A 23 0.26 -8.48 4.12
CA PHE A 23 -0.03 -8.38 2.70
C PHE A 23 -0.98 -9.50 2.23
N ALA A 24 -0.67 -10.75 2.56
CA ALA A 24 -1.51 -11.90 2.22
C ALA A 24 -2.91 -11.79 2.83
N LEU A 25 -3.01 -11.35 4.09
CA LEU A 25 -4.30 -11.14 4.76
C LEU A 25 -5.12 -10.03 4.09
N VAL A 26 -4.50 -8.93 3.69
CA VAL A 26 -5.19 -7.85 2.98
C VAL A 26 -5.61 -8.28 1.57
N CYS A 27 -4.80 -9.07 0.86
CA CYS A 27 -5.18 -9.71 -0.40
C CYS A 27 -6.42 -10.61 -0.21
N LEU A 28 -6.45 -11.44 0.83
CA LEU A 28 -7.59 -12.31 1.12
C LEU A 28 -8.84 -11.51 1.48
N LYS A 29 -8.69 -10.46 2.30
CA LYS A 29 -9.78 -9.53 2.68
C LYS A 29 -10.27 -8.67 1.52
N SER A 30 -9.48 -8.50 0.47
CA SER A 30 -9.76 -7.63 -0.68
C SER A 30 -9.70 -8.41 -1.98
N ASN A 31 -10.07 -9.69 -1.92
CA ASN A 31 -10.01 -10.62 -3.06
C ASN A 31 -10.84 -10.12 -4.26
N ASP A 32 -11.98 -9.50 -3.99
CA ASP A 32 -12.85 -8.90 -5.01
C ASP A 32 -12.14 -7.78 -5.78
N ALA A 33 -11.38 -6.91 -5.09
CA ALA A 33 -10.60 -5.85 -5.73
C ALA A 33 -9.45 -6.39 -6.61
N LEU A 34 -9.04 -7.66 -6.42
CA LEU A 34 -8.08 -8.36 -7.27
C LEU A 34 -8.75 -9.12 -8.43
N ALA A 35 -9.92 -9.70 -8.20
CA ALA A 35 -10.67 -10.46 -9.21
C ALA A 35 -11.45 -9.54 -10.19
N HIS A 36 -11.92 -8.40 -9.69
CA HIS A 36 -12.68 -7.39 -10.42
C HIS A 36 -12.09 -5.99 -10.19
N PRO A 37 -10.88 -5.71 -10.73
CA PRO A 37 -10.15 -4.50 -10.36
C PRO A 37 -10.81 -3.22 -10.87
N GLN A 38 -10.84 -2.21 -10.02
CA GLN A 38 -11.38 -0.86 -10.29
C GLN A 38 -10.34 0.22 -9.99
N LEU A 39 -10.54 1.42 -10.52
CA LEU A 39 -9.76 2.57 -10.05
C LEU A 39 -10.24 2.91 -8.64
N TRP A 40 -9.31 3.01 -7.69
CA TRP A 40 -9.61 3.46 -6.33
C TRP A 40 -9.25 4.94 -6.17
N ALA A 41 -9.97 5.63 -5.30
CA ALA A 41 -10.10 7.09 -5.19
C ALA A 41 -11.04 7.68 -6.26
N GLU A 42 -11.98 8.52 -5.81
CA GLU A 42 -13.02 9.17 -6.63
C GLU A 42 -12.44 9.90 -7.85
N ASP A 43 -11.31 10.58 -7.65
CA ASP A 43 -10.62 11.36 -8.69
C ASP A 43 -9.57 10.59 -9.49
N ALA A 44 -9.45 9.27 -9.31
CA ALA A 44 -8.39 8.49 -9.97
C ALA A 44 -8.44 8.55 -11.50
N VAL A 45 -9.65 8.66 -12.07
CA VAL A 45 -9.84 8.85 -13.52
C VAL A 45 -9.21 10.17 -13.98
N LEU A 46 -9.34 11.23 -13.18
CA LEU A 46 -8.76 12.54 -13.50
C LEU A 46 -7.23 12.49 -13.43
N PHE A 47 -6.66 11.85 -12.40
CA PHE A 47 -5.22 11.68 -12.32
C PHE A 47 -4.66 10.86 -13.47
N LEU A 48 -5.35 9.77 -13.84
CA LEU A 48 -4.95 8.95 -14.98
C LEU A 48 -5.03 9.72 -16.29
N LYS A 49 -6.10 10.48 -16.51
CA LYS A 49 -6.23 11.35 -17.67
C LYS A 49 -5.07 12.36 -17.73
N ASP A 50 -4.82 13.10 -16.65
CA ASP A 50 -3.72 14.07 -16.58
C ASP A 50 -2.38 13.41 -16.94
N GLN A 51 -2.13 12.21 -16.40
CA GLN A 51 -0.88 11.49 -16.57
C GLN A 51 -0.70 10.90 -17.98
N LEU A 52 -1.79 10.62 -18.70
CA LEU A 52 -1.77 10.18 -20.09
C LEU A 52 -1.61 11.37 -21.06
N GLU A 53 -2.16 12.53 -20.72
CA GLU A 53 -2.07 13.75 -21.53
C GLU A 53 -0.72 14.47 -21.36
N GLN A 54 -0.11 14.38 -20.18
CA GLN A 54 1.15 15.05 -19.86
C GLN A 54 2.31 14.04 -19.82
N ARG A 55 3.50 14.49 -20.22
CA ARG A 55 4.72 13.67 -20.13
C ARG A 55 5.42 13.91 -18.80
N GLY A 56 5.85 12.84 -18.14
CA GLY A 56 6.66 12.90 -16.92
C GLY A 56 5.88 12.70 -15.63
N LEU A 57 6.56 12.79 -14.49
CA LEU A 57 5.98 12.54 -13.16
C LEU A 57 5.22 13.77 -12.64
N LEU A 58 3.92 13.63 -12.38
CA LEU A 58 3.07 14.73 -11.88
C LEU A 58 2.95 14.80 -10.36
N LEU A 59 3.90 14.23 -9.62
CA LEU A 59 3.81 14.03 -8.16
C LEU A 59 3.50 15.31 -7.37
N PHE A 60 4.04 16.46 -7.81
CA PHE A 60 3.89 17.77 -7.16
C PHE A 60 2.78 18.64 -7.77
N SER A 61 1.96 18.09 -8.67
CA SER A 61 0.81 18.79 -9.23
C SER A 61 -0.38 18.72 -8.25
N PRO A 62 -0.76 19.83 -7.59
CA PRO A 62 -1.88 19.81 -6.65
C PRO A 62 -3.20 19.59 -7.38
N TYR A 63 -4.18 19.03 -6.68
CA TYR A 63 -5.55 18.90 -7.14
C TYR A 63 -6.50 19.26 -5.99
N ALA A 64 -7.54 20.04 -6.28
CA ALA A 64 -8.49 20.55 -5.27
C ALA A 64 -7.83 21.22 -4.05
N GLY A 65 -6.64 21.84 -4.21
CA GLY A 65 -5.89 22.46 -3.12
C GLY A 65 -5.03 21.51 -2.28
N TYR A 66 -5.00 20.21 -2.60
CA TYR A 66 -4.23 19.20 -1.86
C TYR A 66 -3.18 18.50 -2.72
N LEU A 67 -2.11 18.06 -2.07
CA LEU A 67 -1.09 17.22 -2.68
C LEU A 67 -1.54 15.75 -2.65
N HIS A 68 -1.69 15.16 -3.83
CA HIS A 68 -2.18 13.80 -4.03
C HIS A 68 -1.03 12.83 -4.36
N ALA A 69 0.02 12.81 -3.53
CA ALA A 69 1.28 12.12 -3.85
C ALA A 69 1.11 10.61 -4.09
N ALA A 70 0.39 9.91 -3.20
CA ALA A 70 0.18 8.47 -3.33
C ALA A 70 -0.56 8.08 -4.63
N PRO A 71 -1.77 8.59 -4.91
CA PRO A 71 -2.47 8.24 -6.14
C PRO A 71 -1.70 8.70 -7.39
N ARG A 72 -1.07 9.90 -7.39
CA ARG A 72 -0.28 10.34 -8.56
C ARG A 72 0.96 9.47 -8.83
N LEU A 73 1.62 8.95 -7.80
CA LEU A 73 2.71 7.99 -7.98
C LEU A 73 2.21 6.68 -8.58
N VAL A 74 1.09 6.16 -8.07
CA VAL A 74 0.44 4.94 -8.60
C VAL A 74 0.03 5.13 -10.05
N THR A 75 -0.56 6.27 -10.39
CA THR A 75 -0.92 6.64 -11.76
C THR A 75 0.29 6.67 -12.68
N TRP A 76 1.37 7.32 -12.23
CA TRP A 76 2.61 7.40 -13.01
C TRP A 76 3.16 6.01 -13.33
N PHE A 77 3.22 5.11 -12.35
CA PHE A 77 3.59 3.70 -12.60
C PHE A 77 2.62 2.99 -13.55
N ALA A 78 1.32 3.18 -13.37
CA ALA A 78 0.31 2.55 -14.21
C ALA A 78 0.36 3.05 -15.67
N SER A 79 0.80 4.28 -15.91
CA SER A 79 0.91 4.87 -17.25
C SER A 79 1.91 4.15 -18.18
N PHE A 80 2.84 3.37 -17.62
CA PHE A 80 3.79 2.56 -18.39
C PHE A 80 3.25 1.19 -18.81
N VAL A 81 2.06 0.81 -18.34
CA VAL A 81 1.46 -0.49 -18.56
C VAL A 81 0.19 -0.31 -19.39
N SER A 82 -0.28 -1.39 -20.05
CA SER A 82 -1.56 -1.35 -20.76
C SER A 82 -2.70 -0.88 -19.86
N ALA A 83 -3.59 -0.05 -20.42
CA ALA A 83 -4.78 0.47 -19.75
C ALA A 83 -5.65 -0.65 -19.14
N ALA A 84 -5.64 -1.85 -19.74
CA ALA A 84 -6.35 -3.02 -19.23
C ALA A 84 -5.90 -3.46 -17.82
N TYR A 85 -4.63 -3.24 -17.47
CA TYR A 85 -4.08 -3.60 -16.15
C TYR A 85 -4.04 -2.42 -15.18
N THR A 86 -4.38 -1.20 -15.61
CA THR A 86 -4.34 -0.02 -14.75
C THR A 86 -5.20 -0.18 -13.49
N PRO A 87 -6.46 -0.67 -13.57
CA PRO A 87 -7.27 -0.90 -12.38
C PRO A 87 -6.63 -1.92 -11.40
N LEU A 88 -5.96 -2.95 -11.92
CA LEU A 88 -5.25 -3.93 -11.09
C LEU A 88 -4.06 -3.30 -10.35
N ILE A 89 -3.26 -2.47 -11.03
CA ILE A 89 -2.13 -1.76 -10.44
C ILE A 89 -2.61 -0.84 -9.30
N TYR A 90 -3.73 -0.16 -9.53
CA TYR A 90 -4.37 0.69 -8.53
C TYR A 90 -4.75 -0.08 -7.27
N ASN A 91 -5.48 -1.19 -7.39
CA ASN A 91 -5.87 -2.00 -6.24
C ASN A 91 -4.69 -2.70 -5.56
N ALA A 92 -3.75 -3.25 -6.33
CA ALA A 92 -2.54 -3.87 -5.79
C ALA A 92 -1.72 -2.86 -4.97
N SER A 93 -1.62 -1.62 -5.45
CA SER A 93 -0.96 -0.53 -4.72
C SER A 93 -1.69 -0.18 -3.43
N ALA A 94 -3.02 -0.08 -3.46
CA ALA A 94 -3.83 0.16 -2.27
C ALA A 94 -3.64 -0.95 -1.21
N ILE A 95 -3.64 -2.20 -1.65
CA ILE A 95 -3.37 -3.38 -0.81
C ILE A 95 -1.96 -3.30 -0.20
N ALA A 96 -0.94 -2.98 -0.99
CA ALA A 96 0.44 -2.84 -0.51
C ALA A 96 0.58 -1.71 0.54
N ILE A 97 -0.05 -0.56 0.29
CA ILE A 97 -0.05 0.58 1.23
C ILE A 97 -0.77 0.21 2.54
N ALA A 98 -1.92 -0.46 2.44
CA ALA A 98 -2.66 -0.92 3.62
C ALA A 98 -1.85 -1.95 4.44
N ALA A 99 -1.24 -2.93 3.77
CA ALA A 99 -0.38 -3.93 4.41
C ALA A 99 0.84 -3.28 5.09
N GLY A 100 1.49 -2.32 4.42
CA GLY A 100 2.59 -1.54 4.99
C GLY A 100 2.16 -0.75 6.23
N SER A 101 0.97 -0.14 6.19
CA SER A 101 0.42 0.61 7.33
C SER A 101 0.14 -0.30 8.53
N ILE A 102 -0.43 -1.49 8.29
CA ILE A 102 -0.66 -2.50 9.34
C ILE A 102 0.67 -2.97 9.92
N PHE A 103 1.66 -3.29 9.07
CA PHE A 103 2.98 -3.72 9.49
C PHE A 103 3.66 -2.67 10.40
N ILE A 104 3.65 -1.39 9.98
CA ILE A 104 4.23 -0.28 10.75
C ILE A 104 3.48 -0.12 12.09
N CYS A 105 2.15 -0.16 12.06
CA CYS A 105 1.33 -0.04 13.26
C CYS A 105 1.61 -1.18 14.26
N ALA A 106 1.61 -2.43 13.80
CA ALA A 106 1.91 -3.60 14.62
C ALA A 106 3.31 -3.51 15.24
N LYS A 107 4.30 -3.03 14.47
CA LYS A 107 5.67 -2.82 14.95
C LYS A 107 5.75 -1.73 16.02
N ASN A 108 5.00 -0.64 15.86
CA ASN A 108 4.99 0.48 16.80
C ASN A 108 4.19 0.19 18.08
N LEU A 109 3.12 -0.62 18.00
CA LEU A 109 2.30 -1.02 19.15
C LEU A 109 2.93 -2.16 19.95
N ARG A 110 3.91 -2.88 19.39
CA ARG A 110 4.60 -3.99 20.04
C ARG A 110 5.05 -3.71 21.50
N PRO A 111 5.65 -2.55 21.84
CA PRO A 111 6.08 -2.28 23.22
C PRO A 111 4.94 -2.19 24.23
N LEU A 112 3.69 -2.01 23.77
CA LEU A 112 2.51 -1.85 24.60
C LEU A 112 1.77 -3.18 24.85
N ILE A 113 2.09 -4.24 24.11
CA ILE A 113 1.46 -5.55 24.27
C ILE A 113 2.11 -6.24 25.48
N PRO A 114 1.35 -6.54 26.56
CA PRO A 114 1.88 -7.30 27.68
C PRO A 114 2.38 -8.68 27.22
N PRO A 115 3.36 -9.27 27.90
CA PRO A 115 3.85 -10.61 27.57
C PRO A 115 2.75 -11.68 27.69
#